data_AF-A0A9J7AC38-F1
#
_entry.id   AF-A0A9J7AC38-F1
#
_cell.length_a   1.000
_cell.length_b   1.000
_cell.length_c   1.000
_cell.angle_alpha   90.00
_cell.angle_beta   90.00
_cell.angle_gamma   90.00
#
_symmetry.space_group_name_H-M   'P 1'
#
loop_
_entity.id
_entity.type
_entity.pdbx_description
1 polymer ?
#
loop_
_entity_poly.entity_id
_entity_poly.type
_entity_poly.pdbx_seq_one_letter_code
_entity_poly.pdbx_strand_id
1 'polypeptide(L)'
;MARISIFLNQSPFTFDSHLRAMEFIQKASEEHDILRVFFYQDAILAGLSNQQPIQGQPSIVELWQALAQEVNFPLQACIANSLRRGLFDKTEAARYNSMANLADGFALTGLGEMAEAVAESDQLVQFSEHAQTTHTSASSNNDDATADLLIHITTSPTLDLEPLELGMACAAFEQKVAFVFSGEGKRWLQKDLPALRPGGKSASKLISALAMYDCDQVFYLEDGDKEHPDNAQPLATQDLKALQKNSRHQLVF
;
A
#
# COMPACT_ATOMS: atom_id res chain seq x y z
N MET A 1 6.77 -20.21 13.00
CA MET A 1 7.41 -19.35 11.99
C MET A 1 6.29 -18.71 11.21
N ALA A 2 6.17 -17.38 11.27
CA ALA A 2 5.16 -16.64 10.54
C ALA A 2 5.74 -16.19 9.20
N ARG A 3 4.89 -16.08 8.17
CA ARG A 3 5.22 -15.51 6.87
C ARG A 3 4.86 -14.03 6.83
N ILE A 4 5.82 -13.18 6.57
CA ILE A 4 5.68 -11.72 6.68
C ILE A 4 5.98 -11.05 5.35
N SER A 5 5.06 -10.22 4.88
CA SER A 5 5.31 -9.27 3.79
C SER A 5 5.37 -7.86 4.32
N ILE A 6 6.22 -7.03 3.71
CA ILE A 6 6.37 -5.62 4.07
C ILE A 6 5.77 -4.75 2.99
N PHE A 7 4.99 -3.74 3.38
CA PHE A 7 4.43 -2.74 2.49
C PHE A 7 4.97 -1.35 2.84
N LEU A 8 5.51 -0.65 1.85
CA LEU A 8 5.97 0.73 1.97
C LEU A 8 5.28 1.59 0.92
N ASN A 9 4.73 2.73 1.35
CA ASN A 9 4.08 3.70 0.45
C ASN A 9 4.68 5.12 0.52
N GLN A 10 5.66 5.35 1.39
CA GLN A 10 6.28 6.66 1.58
C GLN A 10 7.65 6.74 0.92
N SER A 11 8.04 7.95 0.49
CA SER A 11 9.36 8.21 -0.11
C SER A 11 10.51 7.85 0.86
N PRO A 12 11.60 7.22 0.36
CA PRO A 12 12.81 6.96 1.16
C PRO A 12 13.60 8.22 1.51
N PHE A 13 13.27 9.37 0.91
CA PHE A 13 14.01 10.62 1.09
C PHE A 13 13.40 11.56 2.14
N THR A 14 12.14 11.34 2.49
CA THR A 14 11.39 12.26 3.34
C THR A 14 11.21 11.71 4.75
N PHE A 15 11.12 10.39 4.89
CA PHE A 15 10.73 9.72 6.13
C PHE A 15 11.71 8.60 6.50
N ASP A 16 11.67 8.17 7.76
CA ASP A 16 12.49 7.09 8.30
C ASP A 16 11.86 5.69 8.13
N SER A 17 10.69 5.61 7.48
CA SER A 17 9.89 4.38 7.33
C SER A 17 10.68 3.23 6.71
N HIS A 18 11.55 3.52 5.74
CA HIS A 18 12.41 2.51 5.12
C HIS A 18 13.45 1.96 6.10
N LEU A 19 14.09 2.81 6.92
CA LEU A 19 15.08 2.37 7.90
C LEU A 19 14.42 1.52 9.00
N ARG A 20 13.25 1.96 9.50
CA ARG A 20 12.45 1.20 10.46
C ARG A 20 12.03 -0.17 9.90
N ALA A 21 11.65 -0.23 8.63
CA ALA A 21 11.33 -1.48 7.97
C ALA A 21 12.55 -2.41 7.88
N MET A 22 13.72 -1.89 7.52
CA MET A 22 14.97 -2.67 7.49
C MET A 22 15.33 -3.23 8.86
N GLU A 23 15.28 -2.40 9.91
CA GLU A 23 15.54 -2.83 11.29
C GLU A 23 14.56 -3.91 11.75
N PHE A 24 13.29 -3.80 11.36
CA PHE A 24 12.28 -4.82 11.63
C PHE A 24 12.60 -6.13 10.90
N ILE A 25 12.90 -6.08 9.61
CA ILE A 25 13.23 -7.25 8.78
C ILE A 25 14.44 -7.98 9.36
N GLN A 26 15.50 -7.26 9.72
CA GLN A 26 16.71 -7.85 10.30
C GLN A 26 16.38 -8.70 11.54
N LYS A 27 15.59 -8.14 12.47
CA LYS A 27 15.19 -8.83 13.70
C LYS A 27 14.19 -9.96 13.43
N ALA A 28 13.17 -9.70 12.61
CA ALA A 28 12.11 -10.67 12.34
C ALA A 28 12.62 -11.90 11.58
N SER A 29 13.65 -11.73 10.74
CA SER A 29 14.25 -12.83 9.97
C SER A 29 14.92 -13.91 10.82
N GLU A 30 15.17 -13.66 12.11
CA GLU A 30 15.70 -14.67 13.04
C GLU A 30 14.66 -15.76 13.38
N GLU A 31 13.35 -15.45 13.28
CA GLU A 31 12.27 -16.34 13.72
C GLU A 31 11.14 -16.51 12.70
N HIS A 32 11.10 -15.69 11.65
CA HIS A 32 10.00 -15.55 10.69
C HIS A 32 10.54 -15.50 9.26
N ASP A 33 9.69 -15.90 8.31
CA ASP A 33 10.02 -15.87 6.89
C ASP A 33 9.59 -14.53 6.29
N ILE A 34 10.56 -13.78 5.77
CA ILE A 34 10.27 -12.55 5.03
C ILE A 34 9.98 -12.93 3.58
N LEU A 35 8.72 -12.84 3.18
CA LEU A 35 8.28 -13.27 1.85
C LEU A 35 8.68 -12.28 0.75
N ARG A 36 8.57 -10.97 1.03
CA ARG A 36 8.76 -9.89 0.06
C ARG A 36 8.69 -8.50 0.70
N VAL A 37 9.24 -7.50 0.00
CA VAL A 37 8.96 -6.08 0.26
C VAL A 37 8.30 -5.48 -0.98
N PHE A 38 7.09 -4.95 -0.81
CA PHE A 38 6.32 -4.30 -1.86
C PHE A 38 6.37 -2.77 -1.70
N PHE A 39 6.97 -2.11 -2.69
CA PHE A 39 7.11 -0.66 -2.77
C PHE A 39 5.98 -0.09 -3.62
N TYR A 40 5.18 0.79 -3.03
CA TYR A 40 4.01 1.42 -3.62
C TYR A 40 4.10 2.96 -3.54
N GLN A 41 3.33 3.68 -4.34
CA GLN A 41 3.36 5.14 -4.39
C GLN A 41 4.79 5.69 -4.50
N ASP A 42 5.23 6.56 -3.57
CA ASP A 42 6.56 7.18 -3.61
C ASP A 42 7.66 6.25 -3.07
N ALA A 43 7.33 5.15 -2.41
CA ALA A 43 8.31 4.19 -1.91
C ALA A 43 9.08 3.51 -3.05
N ILE A 44 8.51 3.46 -4.26
CA ILE A 44 9.21 2.93 -5.45
C ILE A 44 10.52 3.64 -5.71
N LEU A 45 10.67 4.89 -5.24
CA LEU A 45 11.87 5.69 -5.47
C LEU A 45 13.11 5.08 -4.78
N ALA A 46 12.92 4.15 -3.85
CA ALA A 46 14.00 3.35 -3.29
C ALA A 46 14.72 2.48 -4.34
N GLY A 47 14.04 2.12 -5.42
CA GLY A 47 14.56 1.32 -6.53
C GLY A 47 15.29 2.14 -7.62
N LEU A 48 15.48 3.46 -7.46
CA LEU A 48 16.26 4.25 -8.41
C LEU A 48 17.75 3.89 -8.32
N SER A 49 18.36 3.52 -9.44
CA SER A 49 19.78 3.11 -9.48
C SER A 49 20.76 4.27 -9.44
N ASN A 50 20.32 5.48 -9.79
CA ASN A 50 21.16 6.67 -9.93
C ASN A 50 21.05 7.63 -8.75
N GLN A 51 20.56 7.16 -7.60
CA GLN A 51 20.49 7.96 -6.37
C GLN A 51 21.87 8.47 -5.96
N GLN A 52 21.92 9.70 -5.46
CA GLN A 52 23.15 10.31 -4.94
C GLN A 52 23.01 10.53 -3.44
N PRO A 53 23.56 9.64 -2.60
CA PRO A 53 23.48 9.80 -1.15
C PRO A 53 24.32 11.00 -0.68
N ILE A 54 24.02 11.46 0.54
CA ILE A 54 24.87 12.43 1.24
C ILE A 54 26.27 11.82 1.41
N GLN A 55 27.31 12.62 1.21
CA GLN A 55 28.69 12.16 1.32
C GLN A 55 28.96 11.40 2.63
N GLY A 56 29.47 10.18 2.51
CA GLY A 56 29.80 9.31 3.64
C GLY A 56 28.62 8.48 4.17
N GLN A 57 27.43 8.58 3.59
CA GLN A 57 26.30 7.72 3.92
C GLN A 57 26.07 6.69 2.81
N PRO A 58 25.67 5.45 3.16
CA PRO A 58 25.24 4.47 2.16
C PRO A 58 23.96 4.95 1.47
N SER A 59 23.77 4.59 0.20
CA SER A 59 22.49 4.86 -0.47
C SER A 59 21.41 3.90 0.03
N ILE A 60 20.16 4.36 0.03
CA ILE A 60 19.03 3.52 0.46
C ILE A 60 18.87 2.29 -0.44
N VAL A 61 19.22 2.40 -1.72
CA VAL A 61 19.17 1.30 -2.69
C VAL A 61 20.18 0.21 -2.33
N GLU A 62 21.43 0.59 -2.01
CA GLU A 62 22.46 -0.35 -1.58
C GLU A 62 22.06 -1.05 -0.27
N LEU A 63 21.46 -0.31 0.67
CA LEU A 63 20.96 -0.89 1.93
C LEU A 63 19.86 -1.93 1.68
N TRP A 64 18.89 -1.64 0.80
CA TRP A 64 17.85 -2.60 0.44
C TRP A 64 18.41 -3.84 -0.27
N GLN A 65 19.32 -3.64 -1.23
CA GLN A 65 19.96 -4.74 -1.95
C GLN A 65 20.75 -5.66 -1.02
N ALA A 66 21.55 -5.07 -0.11
CA ALA A 66 22.32 -5.83 0.86
C ALA A 66 21.40 -6.66 1.78
N LEU A 67 20.36 -6.04 2.32
CA LEU A 67 19.41 -6.72 3.21
C LEU A 67 18.63 -7.83 2.49
N ALA A 68 18.16 -7.56 1.27
CA ALA A 68 17.43 -8.54 0.46
C ALA A 68 18.32 -9.75 0.11
N GLN A 69 19.61 -9.53 -0.13
CA GLN A 69 20.57 -10.61 -0.36
C GLN A 69 20.88 -11.41 0.91
N GLU A 70 21.02 -10.72 2.04
CA GLU A 70 21.32 -11.34 3.34
C GLU A 70 20.18 -12.24 3.83
N VAL A 71 18.93 -11.74 3.75
CA VAL A 71 17.73 -12.41 4.27
C VAL A 71 17.02 -13.24 3.18
N ASN A 72 17.37 -13.04 1.90
CA ASN A 72 16.82 -13.73 0.74
C ASN A 72 15.31 -13.52 0.52
N PHE A 73 14.93 -12.28 0.17
CA PHE A 73 13.57 -11.92 -0.24
C PHE A 73 13.57 -10.99 -1.47
N PRO A 74 12.50 -10.99 -2.30
CA PRO A 74 12.39 -10.11 -3.47
C PRO A 74 12.02 -8.66 -3.09
N LEU A 75 12.59 -7.72 -3.85
CA LEU A 75 12.25 -6.29 -3.82
C LEU A 75 11.31 -5.95 -4.98
N GLN A 76 10.03 -5.71 -4.68
CA GLN A 76 8.98 -5.58 -5.69
C GLN A 76 8.48 -4.13 -5.76
N ALA A 77 8.73 -3.44 -6.88
CA ALA A 77 8.25 -2.07 -7.11
C ALA A 77 7.02 -2.07 -8.01
N CYS A 78 5.93 -1.41 -7.61
CA CYS A 78 4.72 -1.38 -8.41
C CYS A 78 4.95 -0.71 -9.77
N ILE A 79 4.81 -1.47 -10.87
CA ILE A 79 5.07 -1.03 -12.24
C ILE A 79 4.31 0.26 -12.59
N ALA A 80 3.02 0.35 -12.22
CA ALA A 80 2.21 1.50 -12.54
C ALA A 80 2.71 2.78 -11.81
N ASN A 81 3.13 2.67 -10.55
CA ASN A 81 3.71 3.79 -9.82
C ASN A 81 5.12 4.13 -10.33
N SER A 82 5.93 3.12 -10.65
CA SER A 82 7.28 3.26 -11.17
C SER A 82 7.29 4.05 -12.48
N LEU A 83 6.49 3.63 -13.46
CA LEU A 83 6.43 4.30 -14.77
C LEU A 83 5.97 5.76 -14.65
N ARG A 84 4.97 6.05 -13.80
CA ARG A 84 4.48 7.42 -13.56
C ARG A 84 5.54 8.33 -12.92
N ARG A 85 6.50 7.75 -12.19
CA ARG A 85 7.60 8.44 -11.53
C ARG A 85 8.92 8.37 -12.30
N GLY A 86 8.89 7.84 -13.52
CA GLY A 86 10.06 7.77 -14.39
C GLY A 86 11.07 6.68 -14.01
N LEU A 87 10.63 5.64 -13.31
CA LEU A 87 11.41 4.46 -12.98
C LEU A 87 11.11 3.32 -13.96
N PHE A 88 12.14 2.89 -14.71
CA PHE A 88 12.03 1.93 -15.79
C PHE A 88 13.06 0.81 -15.64
N ASP A 89 12.63 -0.43 -15.83
CA ASP A 89 13.55 -1.52 -16.16
C ASP A 89 13.96 -1.44 -17.65
N LYS A 90 14.77 -2.40 -18.12
CA LYS A 90 15.23 -2.42 -19.52
C LYS A 90 14.08 -2.59 -20.53
N THR A 91 13.05 -3.38 -20.17
CA THR A 91 11.93 -3.69 -21.04
C THR A 91 11.03 -2.47 -21.23
N GLU A 92 10.64 -1.84 -20.12
CA GLU A 92 9.78 -0.66 -20.13
C GLU A 92 10.54 0.57 -20.65
N ALA A 93 11.84 0.68 -20.40
CA ALA A 93 12.66 1.73 -21.01
C ALA A 93 12.61 1.65 -22.55
N ALA A 94 12.71 0.45 -23.12
CA ALA A 94 12.56 0.27 -24.57
C ALA A 94 11.15 0.60 -25.06
N ARG A 95 10.10 0.18 -24.33
CA ARG A 95 8.70 0.47 -24.68
C ARG A 95 8.37 1.96 -24.69
N TYR A 96 8.88 2.70 -23.70
CA TYR A 96 8.58 4.12 -23.52
C TYR A 96 9.64 5.05 -24.12
N ASN A 97 10.64 4.51 -24.84
CA ASN A 97 11.77 5.28 -25.38
C ASN A 97 12.45 6.14 -24.28
N SER A 98 12.72 5.50 -23.15
CA SER A 98 13.32 6.09 -21.95
C SER A 98 14.64 5.39 -21.61
N MET A 99 15.32 5.83 -20.54
CA MET A 99 16.51 5.18 -20.01
C MET A 99 16.15 4.26 -18.85
N ALA A 100 16.72 3.05 -18.86
CA ALA A 100 16.58 2.12 -17.74
C ALA A 100 17.34 2.65 -16.52
N ASN A 101 16.64 2.73 -15.38
CA ASN A 101 17.16 3.27 -14.12
C ASN A 101 16.61 2.54 -12.90
N LEU A 102 15.97 1.38 -13.09
CA LEU A 102 15.69 0.44 -12.01
C LEU A 102 16.99 -0.21 -11.53
N ALA A 103 17.20 -0.20 -10.22
CA ALA A 103 18.34 -0.83 -9.57
C ALA A 103 18.29 -2.35 -9.67
N ASP A 104 19.48 -2.97 -9.75
CA ASP A 104 19.59 -4.42 -9.75
C ASP A 104 18.95 -5.03 -8.50
N GLY A 105 18.36 -6.22 -8.62
CA GLY A 105 17.65 -6.88 -7.51
C GLY A 105 16.22 -6.37 -7.27
N PHE A 106 15.84 -5.20 -7.79
CA PHE A 106 14.43 -4.78 -7.83
C PHE A 106 13.73 -5.33 -9.08
N ALA A 107 12.44 -5.64 -8.95
CA ALA A 107 11.58 -6.05 -10.04
C ALA A 107 10.33 -5.15 -10.15
N LEU A 108 9.94 -4.80 -11.37
CA LEU A 108 8.65 -4.16 -11.62
C LEU A 108 7.54 -5.20 -11.54
N THR A 109 6.53 -4.95 -10.70
CA THR A 109 5.45 -5.89 -10.40
C THR A 109 4.07 -5.24 -10.46
N GLY A 110 3.05 -6.03 -10.76
CA GLY A 110 1.66 -5.57 -10.79
C GLY A 110 1.01 -5.56 -9.41
N LEU A 111 -0.21 -5.03 -9.33
CA LEU A 111 -1.03 -5.13 -8.10
C LEU A 111 -1.44 -6.57 -7.76
N GLY A 112 -1.36 -7.51 -8.70
CA GLY A 112 -1.57 -8.94 -8.42
C GLY A 112 -0.58 -9.48 -7.39
N GLU A 113 0.69 -9.06 -7.44
CA GLU A 113 1.71 -9.45 -6.45
C GLU A 113 1.41 -8.90 -5.05
N MET A 114 0.77 -7.72 -4.97
CA MET A 114 0.29 -7.18 -3.72
C MET A 114 -0.93 -7.94 -3.20
N ALA A 115 -1.84 -8.34 -4.09
CA ALA A 115 -2.99 -9.16 -3.72
C ALA A 115 -2.57 -10.56 -3.23
N GLU A 116 -1.56 -11.17 -3.88
CA GLU A 116 -0.91 -12.39 -3.41
C GLU A 116 -0.25 -12.18 -2.05
N ALA A 117 0.41 -11.04 -1.81
CA ALA A 117 0.98 -10.73 -0.50
C ALA A 117 -0.09 -10.73 0.61
N VAL A 118 -1.28 -10.18 0.34
CA VAL A 118 -2.44 -10.19 1.26
C VAL A 118 -2.92 -11.63 1.52
N ALA A 119 -3.00 -12.46 0.48
CA ALA A 119 -3.47 -13.84 0.61
C ALA A 119 -2.46 -14.74 1.35
N GLU A 120 -1.18 -14.63 1.00
CA GLU A 120 -0.11 -15.53 1.42
C GLU A 120 0.54 -15.15 2.75
N SER A 121 0.44 -13.90 3.22
CA SER A 121 1.17 -13.50 4.43
C SER A 121 0.37 -13.78 5.68
N ASP A 122 0.99 -14.33 6.71
CA ASP A 122 0.37 -14.34 8.04
C ASP A 122 0.32 -12.91 8.58
N GLN A 123 1.31 -12.08 8.23
CA GLN A 123 1.35 -10.66 8.57
C GLN A 123 1.77 -9.80 7.37
N LEU A 124 1.02 -8.75 7.10
CA LEU A 124 1.39 -7.67 6.19
C LEU A 124 1.68 -6.44 7.04
N VAL A 125 2.96 -6.04 7.12
CA VAL A 125 3.40 -4.95 7.99
C VAL A 125 3.67 -3.70 7.16
N GLN A 126 3.03 -2.60 7.52
CA GLN A 126 3.27 -1.29 6.93
C GLN A 126 4.07 -0.39 7.87
N PHE A 127 5.01 0.36 7.30
CA PHE A 127 5.70 1.46 7.98
C PHE A 127 5.32 2.78 7.34
N SER A 128 4.72 3.69 8.12
CA SER A 128 4.42 5.06 7.72
C SER A 128 4.48 6.01 8.91
N GLU A 129 4.57 7.32 8.66
CA GLU A 129 4.54 8.37 9.69
C GLU A 129 3.28 8.32 10.58
N HIS A 130 2.12 8.03 9.98
CA HIS A 130 0.83 8.03 10.67
C HIS A 130 0.44 6.68 11.27
N ALA A 131 1.16 5.61 10.92
CA ALA A 131 0.97 4.31 11.54
C ALA A 131 1.88 4.20 12.77
N GLN A 132 1.29 4.13 13.97
CA GLN A 132 1.92 3.35 15.05
C GLN A 132 2.18 1.98 14.44
N THR A 133 3.41 1.45 14.50
CA THR A 133 3.78 0.18 13.85
C THR A 133 2.68 -0.85 14.10
N THR A 134 1.85 -1.13 13.09
CA THR A 134 0.67 -1.98 13.26
C THR A 134 1.16 -3.42 13.21
N HIS A 135 1.64 -3.90 14.36
CA HIS A 135 1.86 -5.32 14.57
C HIS A 135 0.50 -5.99 14.64
N THR A 136 0.01 -6.48 13.51
CA THR A 136 -1.09 -7.42 13.48
C THR A 136 -0.56 -8.75 13.99
N SER A 137 -0.76 -9.02 15.28
CA SER A 137 -0.66 -10.37 15.78
C SER A 137 -1.75 -11.18 15.10
N ALA A 138 -1.39 -11.96 14.07
CA ALA A 138 -2.30 -12.89 13.44
C ALA A 138 -2.90 -13.82 14.52
N SER A 139 -4.20 -13.69 14.80
CA SER A 139 -4.95 -14.86 15.25
C SER A 139 -5.06 -15.77 14.04
N SER A 140 -4.39 -16.92 14.11
CA SER A 140 -4.48 -18.06 13.18
C SER A 140 -5.81 -18.14 12.44
N ASN A 141 -5.78 -18.28 11.10
CA ASN A 141 -6.90 -18.64 10.22
C ASN A 141 -8.28 -18.36 10.82
N ASN A 142 -8.64 -17.08 10.88
CA ASN A 142 -9.93 -16.68 11.38
C ASN A 142 -10.86 -16.54 10.18
N ASP A 143 -11.58 -17.61 9.82
CA ASP A 143 -12.67 -17.55 8.82
C ASP A 143 -13.75 -16.50 9.22
N ASP A 144 -13.71 -16.04 10.48
CA ASP A 144 -14.50 -14.95 11.08
C ASP A 144 -13.91 -13.54 10.88
N ALA A 145 -12.79 -13.37 10.17
CA ALA A 145 -12.23 -12.04 9.89
C ALA A 145 -13.23 -11.18 9.12
N THR A 146 -13.45 -9.95 9.61
CA THR A 146 -14.43 -9.03 9.01
C THR A 146 -13.97 -8.53 7.63
N ALA A 147 -12.64 -8.46 7.43
CA ALA A 147 -11.98 -8.17 6.16
C ALA A 147 -10.60 -8.85 6.12
N ASP A 148 -10.17 -9.30 4.95
CA ASP A 148 -8.79 -9.74 4.71
C ASP A 148 -7.84 -8.53 4.66
N LEU A 149 -8.32 -7.42 4.10
CA LEU A 149 -7.59 -6.16 4.03
C LEU A 149 -8.48 -4.97 4.38
N LEU A 150 -8.10 -4.24 5.43
CA LEU A 150 -8.64 -2.92 5.74
C LEU A 150 -7.76 -1.81 5.15
N ILE A 151 -8.32 -0.97 4.30
CA ILE A 151 -7.68 0.22 3.75
C ILE A 151 -8.27 1.46 4.41
N HIS A 152 -7.47 2.10 5.27
CA HIS A 152 -7.84 3.32 5.97
C HIS A 152 -7.26 4.54 5.25
N ILE A 153 -8.14 5.29 4.59
CA ILE A 153 -7.78 6.49 3.82
C ILE A 153 -7.98 7.71 4.70
N THR A 154 -6.88 8.38 5.01
CA THR A 154 -6.78 9.55 5.89
C THR A 154 -6.42 10.83 5.14
N THR A 155 -5.89 10.70 3.93
CA THR A 155 -5.44 11.81 3.07
C THR A 155 -6.43 12.15 1.97
N SER A 156 -6.37 13.40 1.46
CA SER A 156 -7.18 13.85 0.33
C SER A 156 -6.93 13.02 -0.95
N PRO A 157 -7.90 12.95 -1.89
CA PRO A 157 -7.68 12.32 -3.18
C PRO A 157 -6.49 12.93 -3.91
N THR A 158 -5.60 12.06 -4.38
CA THR A 158 -4.47 12.39 -5.25
C THR A 158 -4.86 12.24 -6.71
N LEU A 159 -3.96 12.67 -7.61
CA LEU A 159 -4.18 12.58 -9.06
C LEU A 159 -4.38 11.14 -9.56
N ASP A 160 -3.85 10.18 -8.81
CA ASP A 160 -3.95 8.75 -9.05
C ASP A 160 -4.75 8.14 -7.88
N LEU A 161 -5.84 7.44 -8.14
CA LEU A 161 -6.76 6.96 -7.10
C LEU A 161 -6.26 5.66 -6.44
N GLU A 162 -4.97 5.64 -6.10
CA GLU A 162 -4.20 4.42 -5.81
C GLU A 162 -4.75 3.54 -4.69
N PRO A 163 -5.22 4.07 -3.53
CA PRO A 163 -5.79 3.23 -2.48
C PRO A 163 -7.00 2.42 -2.97
N LEU A 164 -7.85 3.02 -3.81
CA LEU A 164 -9.02 2.35 -4.38
C LEU A 164 -8.60 1.34 -5.47
N GLU A 165 -7.62 1.67 -6.29
CA GLU A 165 -7.08 0.75 -7.31
C GLU A 165 -6.45 -0.50 -6.68
N LEU A 166 -5.71 -0.34 -5.57
CA LEU A 166 -5.16 -1.45 -4.80
C LEU A 166 -6.27 -2.31 -4.20
N GLY A 167 -7.26 -1.72 -3.53
CA GLY A 167 -8.34 -2.49 -2.93
C GLY A 167 -9.18 -3.26 -3.96
N MET A 168 -9.52 -2.65 -5.10
CA MET A 168 -10.20 -3.36 -6.18
C MET A 168 -9.35 -4.50 -6.77
N ALA A 169 -8.02 -4.32 -6.85
CA ALA A 169 -7.13 -5.39 -7.29
C ALA A 169 -7.09 -6.54 -6.29
N CYS A 170 -7.05 -6.27 -4.99
CA CYS A 170 -7.16 -7.31 -3.96
C CYS A 170 -8.52 -8.04 -4.02
N ALA A 171 -9.62 -7.32 -4.21
CA ALA A 171 -10.94 -7.93 -4.33
C ALA A 171 -11.07 -8.83 -5.58
N ALA A 172 -10.43 -8.46 -6.69
CA ALA A 172 -10.35 -9.32 -7.88
C ALA A 172 -9.59 -10.63 -7.65
N PHE A 173 -8.81 -10.73 -6.57
CA PHE A 173 -8.14 -11.94 -6.09
C PHE A 173 -8.86 -12.54 -4.87
N GLU A 174 -10.18 -12.32 -4.79
CA GLU A 174 -11.08 -12.91 -3.79
C GLU A 174 -10.76 -12.49 -2.34
N GLN A 175 -10.05 -11.37 -2.14
CA GLN A 175 -9.81 -10.82 -0.81
C GLN A 175 -10.99 -9.94 -0.39
N LYS A 176 -11.52 -10.12 0.82
CA LYS A 176 -12.54 -9.24 1.40
C LYS A 176 -11.90 -7.91 1.78
N VAL A 177 -12.23 -6.84 1.06
CA VAL A 177 -11.66 -5.50 1.30
C VAL A 177 -12.65 -4.58 1.99
N ALA A 178 -12.19 -3.90 3.04
CA ALA A 178 -12.92 -2.83 3.71
C ALA A 178 -12.21 -1.49 3.49
N PHE A 179 -12.97 -0.44 3.21
CA PHE A 179 -12.48 0.94 3.15
C PHE A 179 -13.02 1.75 4.32
N VAL A 180 -12.15 2.52 4.97
CA VAL A 180 -12.54 3.52 5.97
C VAL A 180 -11.98 4.88 5.56
N PHE A 181 -12.83 5.91 5.51
CA PHE A 181 -12.43 7.29 5.24
C PHE A 181 -12.50 8.13 6.52
N SER A 182 -11.43 8.86 6.84
CA SER A 182 -11.40 9.77 7.99
C SER A 182 -10.56 11.01 7.71
N GLY A 183 -10.69 12.06 8.53
CA GLY A 183 -9.93 13.29 8.32
C GLY A 183 -10.11 13.86 6.90
N GLU A 184 -9.00 14.18 6.23
CA GLU A 184 -8.99 14.64 4.83
C GLU A 184 -9.43 13.55 3.85
N GLY A 185 -9.34 12.27 4.22
CA GLY A 185 -9.86 11.12 3.48
C GLY A 185 -11.36 11.21 3.19
N LYS A 186 -12.13 11.96 3.98
CA LYS A 186 -13.57 12.14 3.69
C LYS A 186 -13.84 12.93 2.42
N ARG A 187 -12.85 13.65 1.87
CA ARG A 187 -12.99 14.37 0.59
C ARG A 187 -13.17 13.43 -0.60
N TRP A 188 -12.76 12.17 -0.49
CA TRP A 188 -13.04 11.13 -1.49
C TRP A 188 -14.55 10.92 -1.66
N LEU A 189 -15.31 11.06 -0.57
CA LEU A 189 -16.75 10.84 -0.51
C LEU A 189 -17.58 12.06 -0.96
N GLN A 190 -16.96 13.12 -1.46
CA GLN A 190 -17.72 14.26 -1.95
C GLN A 190 -18.50 13.88 -3.21
N LYS A 191 -19.82 14.07 -3.19
CA LYS A 191 -20.68 13.87 -4.37
C LYS A 191 -20.18 14.68 -5.55
N ASP A 192 -20.23 14.08 -6.74
CA ASP A 192 -19.86 14.69 -8.00
C ASP A 192 -18.43 15.28 -8.07
N LEU A 193 -17.50 14.79 -7.23
CA LEU A 193 -16.10 15.20 -7.32
C LEU A 193 -15.55 14.88 -8.74
N PRO A 194 -15.12 15.89 -9.53
CA PRO A 194 -14.61 15.64 -10.86
C PRO A 194 -13.27 14.91 -10.81
N ALA A 195 -12.85 14.34 -11.93
CA ALA A 195 -11.49 13.82 -12.06
C ALA A 195 -10.48 14.94 -11.83
N LEU A 196 -9.46 14.67 -11.01
CA LEU A 196 -8.43 15.67 -10.68
C LEU A 196 -7.44 15.92 -11.82
N ARG A 197 -7.45 15.06 -12.86
CA ARG A 197 -6.69 15.24 -14.09
C ARG A 197 -7.57 15.08 -15.34
N PRO A 198 -7.23 15.74 -16.46
CA PRO A 198 -7.91 15.54 -17.74
C PRO A 198 -7.91 14.07 -18.15
N GLY A 199 -9.08 13.54 -18.53
CA GLY A 199 -9.25 12.12 -18.91
C GLY A 199 -9.04 11.12 -17.77
N GLY A 200 -8.89 11.58 -16.53
CA GLY A 200 -8.73 10.72 -15.35
C GLY A 200 -10.05 10.12 -14.86
N LYS A 201 -9.94 9.20 -13.90
CA LYS A 201 -11.08 8.68 -13.15
C LYS A 201 -11.49 9.70 -12.09
N SER A 202 -12.79 9.78 -11.81
CA SER A 202 -13.33 10.56 -10.70
C SER A 202 -13.40 9.66 -9.46
N ALA A 203 -12.99 10.18 -8.30
CA ALA A 203 -13.05 9.43 -7.04
C ALA A 203 -14.49 9.05 -6.68
N SER A 204 -15.43 9.97 -6.85
CA SER A 204 -16.85 9.72 -6.57
C SER A 204 -17.41 8.63 -7.46
N LYS A 205 -17.10 8.64 -8.76
CA LYS A 205 -17.52 7.57 -9.69
C LYS A 205 -16.91 6.22 -9.34
N LEU A 206 -15.64 6.20 -8.92
CA LEU A 206 -14.98 4.96 -8.54
C LEU A 206 -15.58 4.38 -7.25
N ILE A 207 -15.84 5.24 -6.26
CA ILE A 207 -16.50 4.86 -5.01
C ILE A 207 -17.86 4.26 -5.29
N SER A 208 -18.71 4.91 -6.11
CA SER A 208 -20.02 4.36 -6.48
C SER A 208 -19.95 3.03 -7.24
N ALA A 209 -18.81 2.72 -7.87
CA ALA A 209 -18.60 1.48 -8.60
C ALA A 209 -17.99 0.36 -7.74
N LEU A 210 -17.56 0.62 -6.51
CA LEU A 210 -16.86 -0.37 -5.65
C LEU A 210 -17.67 -1.67 -5.45
N ALA A 211 -18.99 -1.58 -5.30
CA ALA A 211 -19.86 -2.76 -5.19
C ALA A 211 -19.81 -3.68 -6.42
N MET A 212 -19.44 -3.16 -7.61
CA MET A 212 -19.26 -3.98 -8.82
C MET A 212 -17.96 -4.81 -8.78
N TYR A 213 -17.07 -4.52 -7.85
CA TYR A 213 -15.80 -5.21 -7.60
C TYR A 213 -15.81 -5.95 -6.26
N ASP A 214 -16.99 -6.28 -5.73
CA ASP A 214 -17.16 -6.97 -4.44
C ASP A 214 -16.55 -6.21 -3.24
N CYS A 215 -16.45 -4.87 -3.35
CA CYS A 215 -16.00 -3.97 -2.28
C CYS A 215 -17.20 -3.26 -1.64
N ASP A 216 -18.05 -4.00 -0.92
CA ASP A 216 -19.28 -3.46 -0.31
C ASP A 216 -19.04 -2.74 1.04
N GLN A 217 -17.93 -3.04 1.70
CA GLN A 217 -17.59 -2.47 3.00
C GLN A 217 -16.92 -1.11 2.85
N VAL A 218 -17.72 -0.05 2.78
CA VAL A 218 -17.25 1.33 2.61
C VAL A 218 -17.76 2.19 3.77
N PHE A 219 -16.86 2.69 4.59
CA PHE A 219 -17.18 3.37 5.85
C PHE A 219 -16.56 4.76 5.95
N TYR A 220 -17.14 5.65 6.76
CA TYR A 220 -16.51 6.91 7.14
C TYR A 220 -16.68 7.25 8.63
N LEU A 221 -15.68 7.88 9.23
CA LEU A 221 -15.79 8.32 10.63
C LEU A 221 -16.70 9.55 10.76
N GLU A 222 -17.73 9.40 11.60
CA GLU A 222 -18.70 10.46 11.92
C GLU A 222 -18.03 11.66 12.60
N ASP A 223 -18.07 12.84 11.97
CA ASP A 223 -17.68 14.11 12.62
C ASP A 223 -18.64 15.27 12.25
N GLY A 224 -19.93 14.99 12.03
CA GLY A 224 -20.98 15.97 11.70
C GLY A 224 -21.67 15.76 10.35
N ASP A 225 -22.71 16.57 10.08
CA ASP A 225 -23.59 16.44 8.91
C ASP A 225 -22.91 16.90 7.61
N LYS A 226 -22.45 15.94 6.80
CA LYS A 226 -22.11 16.15 5.39
C LYS A 226 -22.80 15.07 4.55
N GLU A 227 -23.22 15.44 3.34
CA GLU A 227 -23.74 14.45 2.40
C GLU A 227 -22.61 13.54 1.90
N HIS A 228 -22.82 12.24 2.00
CA HIS A 228 -21.94 11.18 1.51
C HIS A 228 -22.62 10.36 0.41
N PRO A 229 -21.90 9.55 -0.38
CA PRO A 229 -22.47 8.66 -1.38
C PRO A 229 -23.29 7.56 -0.69
N ASP A 230 -24.36 7.11 -1.33
CA ASP A 230 -25.31 6.14 -0.73
C ASP A 230 -24.67 4.80 -0.36
N ASN A 231 -23.55 4.45 -1.01
CA ASN A 231 -22.82 3.22 -0.77
C ASN A 231 -21.77 3.32 0.36
N ALA A 232 -21.62 4.49 0.99
CA ALA A 232 -20.74 4.68 2.14
C ALA A 232 -21.57 4.83 3.43
N GLN A 233 -21.16 4.13 4.49
CA GLN A 233 -21.89 4.08 5.76
C GLN A 233 -21.11 4.79 6.87
N PRO A 234 -21.79 5.49 7.80
CA PRO A 234 -21.13 6.05 8.97
C PRO A 234 -20.58 4.93 9.86
N LEU A 235 -19.45 5.18 10.51
CA LEU A 235 -18.80 4.27 11.45
C LEU A 235 -18.36 5.06 12.69
N ALA A 236 -18.78 4.61 13.87
CA ALA A 236 -18.34 5.22 15.12
C ALA A 236 -16.86 4.87 15.39
N THR A 237 -16.13 5.78 16.05
CA THR A 237 -14.71 5.60 16.37
C THR A 237 -14.41 4.31 17.17
N GLN A 238 -15.35 3.87 18.01
CA GLN A 238 -15.21 2.61 18.75
C GLN A 238 -15.26 1.38 17.83
N ASP A 239 -16.07 1.44 16.77
CA ASP A 239 -16.27 0.34 15.83
C ASP A 239 -15.10 0.24 14.86
N LEU A 240 -14.41 1.36 14.56
CA LEU A 240 -13.15 1.33 13.81
C LEU A 240 -12.10 0.47 14.52
N LYS A 241 -11.96 0.58 15.85
CA LYS A 241 -10.99 -0.23 16.60
C LYS A 241 -11.33 -1.72 16.52
N ALA A 242 -12.62 -2.06 16.55
CA ALA A 242 -13.07 -3.44 16.39
C ALA A 242 -12.79 -3.95 14.98
N LEU A 243 -13.09 -3.16 13.95
CA LEU A 243 -12.82 -3.48 12.55
C LEU A 243 -11.32 -3.68 12.30
N GLN A 244 -10.48 -2.77 12.81
CA GLN A 244 -9.02 -2.91 12.76
C GLN A 244 -8.59 -4.23 13.41
N LYS A 245 -9.02 -4.50 14.63
CA LYS A 245 -8.65 -5.73 15.37
C LYS A 245 -9.08 -7.01 14.64
N ASN A 246 -10.22 -6.98 13.95
CA ASN A 246 -10.80 -8.13 13.27
C ASN A 246 -10.42 -8.23 11.79
N SER A 247 -9.64 -7.29 11.27
CA SER A 247 -9.09 -7.34 9.92
C SER A 247 -7.73 -8.03 9.95
N ARG A 248 -7.50 -8.96 9.02
CA ARG A 248 -6.23 -9.71 8.94
C ARG A 248 -5.06 -8.78 8.67
N HIS A 249 -5.24 -7.86 7.71
CA HIS A 249 -4.24 -6.87 7.34
C HIS A 249 -4.82 -5.46 7.32
N GLN A 250 -3.96 -4.46 7.53
CA GLN A 250 -4.34 -3.06 7.55
C GLN A 250 -3.32 -2.22 6.80
N LEU A 251 -3.81 -1.34 5.94
CA LEU A 251 -3.02 -0.34 5.25
C LEU A 251 -3.62 1.04 5.46
N VAL A 252 -2.76 2.03 5.70
CA VAL A 252 -3.11 3.44 5.88
C VAL A 252 -2.55 4.27 4.73
N PHE A 253 -3.39 5.14 4.19
CA PHE A 253 -3.09 6.05 3.09
C PHE A 253 -3.40 7.50 3.44
#